data_AF-A0A127STM1-F1
#
_entry.id   AF-A0A127STM1-F1
#
_cell.length_a   1.000
_cell.length_b   1.000
_cell.length_c   1.000
_cell.angle_alpha   90.00
_cell.angle_beta   90.00
_cell.angle_gamma   90.00
#
_symmetry.space_group_name_H-M   'P 1'
#
loop_
_entity.id
_entity.type
_entity.pdbx_description
1 polymer ?
#
loop_
_entity_poly.entity_id
_entity_poly.type
_entity_poly.pdbx_seq_one_letter_code
_entity_poly.pdbx_strand_id
1 'polypeptide(L)'
;MTQAAFATTYGSLAPFILTISLTLFAFTTIIGWNYYGERCWEYLFGTKTIPIYRIGYIIILASAVFLKLEAIWSLADIVNGLMAIPNLIALLGLSGVITTETKKYFNHLTIRDAKLKAYKARRLASKAK
;
A
#
# COMPACT_ATOMS: atom_id res chain seq x y z
N MET A 1 14.36 20.35 -10.51
CA MET A 1 13.56 20.62 -11.73
C MET A 1 12.15 21.05 -11.38
N THR A 2 11.34 20.21 -10.70
CA THR A 2 9.94 20.56 -10.32
C THR A 2 9.85 21.74 -9.34
N GLN A 3 10.66 21.76 -8.28
CA GLN A 3 10.65 22.86 -7.31
C GLN A 3 10.99 24.23 -7.92
N ALA A 4 11.94 24.27 -8.87
CA ALA A 4 12.31 25.48 -9.59
C ALA A 4 11.19 25.97 -10.53
N ALA A 5 10.52 25.04 -11.23
CA ALA A 5 9.37 25.38 -12.09
C ALA A 5 8.16 25.91 -11.30
N PHE A 6 7.95 25.43 -10.06
CA PHE A 6 6.88 25.96 -9.21
C PHE A 6 7.24 27.34 -8.62
N ALA A 7 8.51 27.58 -8.34
CA ALA A 7 8.98 28.89 -7.90
C ALA A 7 8.70 29.99 -8.94
N THR A 8 8.86 29.68 -10.23
CA THR A 8 8.64 30.65 -11.32
C THR A 8 7.16 31.04 -11.50
N THR A 9 6.23 30.13 -11.20
CA THR A 9 4.79 30.35 -11.44
C THR A 9 4.04 30.84 -10.19
N TYR A 10 4.41 30.34 -9.01
CA TYR A 10 3.67 30.55 -7.77
C TYR A 10 4.47 31.35 -6.72
N GLY A 11 5.66 31.84 -7.09
CA GLY A 11 6.52 32.63 -6.23
C GLY A 11 7.28 31.80 -5.19
N SER A 12 7.95 32.51 -4.27
CA SER A 12 8.91 31.93 -3.32
C SER A 12 8.28 31.01 -2.25
N LEU A 13 6.97 31.08 -2.03
CA LEU A 13 6.28 30.24 -1.04
C LEU A 13 6.09 28.79 -1.51
N ALA A 14 5.93 28.56 -2.81
CA ALA A 14 5.63 27.24 -3.36
C ALA A 14 6.76 26.20 -3.12
N PRO A 15 8.06 26.54 -3.27
CA PRO A 15 9.15 25.64 -2.91
C PRO A 15 9.12 25.12 -1.47
N PHE A 16 8.73 25.95 -0.49
CA PHE A 16 8.67 25.54 0.92
C PHE A 16 7.56 24.53 1.15
N ILE A 17 6.36 24.80 0.61
CA ILE A 17 5.21 23.89 0.71
C ILE A 17 5.56 22.54 0.06
N LEU A 18 6.13 22.57 -1.15
CA LEU A 18 6.54 21.36 -1.86
C LEU A 18 7.57 20.55 -1.08
N THR A 19 8.53 21.20 -0.43
CA THR A 19 9.55 20.51 0.37
C THR A 19 8.91 19.79 1.56
N ILE A 20 7.98 20.44 2.27
CA ILE A 20 7.25 19.82 3.39
C ILE A 20 6.42 18.64 2.88
N SER A 21 5.63 18.83 1.81
CA SER A 21 4.81 17.77 1.23
C SER A 21 5.63 16.58 0.75
N LEU A 22 6.75 16.83 0.08
CA LEU A 22 7.64 15.78 -0.42
C LEU A 22 8.31 15.02 0.72
N THR A 23 8.70 15.71 1.79
CA THR A 23 9.29 15.09 2.98
C THR A 23 8.29 14.15 3.65
N LEU A 24 7.05 14.60 3.86
CA LEU A 24 5.99 13.77 4.43
C LEU A 24 5.67 12.57 3.53
N PHE A 25 5.59 12.77 2.22
CA PHE A 25 5.34 11.71 1.25
C PHE A 25 6.48 10.69 1.19
N ALA A 26 7.73 11.13 1.19
CA ALA A 26 8.89 10.25 1.23
C ALA A 26 8.92 9.43 2.54
N PHE A 27 8.63 10.07 3.67
CA PHE A 27 8.58 9.41 4.97
C PHE A 27 7.52 8.31 5.03
N THR A 28 6.28 8.60 4.59
CA THR A 28 5.21 7.59 4.57
C THR A 28 5.52 6.45 3.60
N THR A 29 6.16 6.76 2.46
CA THR A 29 6.61 5.76 1.49
C THR A 29 7.65 4.83 2.09
N ILE A 30 8.67 5.37 2.79
CA ILE A 30 9.71 4.60 3.46
C ILE A 30 9.12 3.63 4.49
N ILE A 31 8.13 4.07 5.28
CA ILE A 31 7.45 3.21 6.25
C ILE A 31 6.65 2.12 5.54
N GLY A 32 5.92 2.47 4.48
CA GLY A 32 5.15 1.51 3.69
C GLY A 32 6.03 0.39 3.12
N TRP A 33 7.15 0.74 2.50
CA TRP A 33 8.11 -0.23 1.95
C TRP A 33 8.76 -1.10 3.03
N ASN A 34 9.05 -0.54 4.21
CA ASN A 34 9.52 -1.34 5.33
C ASN A 34 8.51 -2.43 5.72
N TYR A 35 7.23 -2.06 5.85
CA TYR A 35 6.17 -3.00 6.22
C TYR A 35 5.95 -4.09 5.16
N TYR A 36 5.88 -3.72 3.88
CA TYR A 36 5.73 -4.70 2.80
C TYR A 36 6.87 -5.72 2.79
N GLY A 37 8.13 -5.24 2.88
CA GLY A 37 9.27 -6.14 2.93
C GLY A 37 9.33 -6.97 4.22
N GLU A 38 8.85 -6.44 5.36
CA GLU A 38 8.73 -7.21 6.61
C GLU A 38 7.76 -8.38 6.45
N ARG A 39 6.61 -8.18 5.78
CA ARG A 39 5.66 -9.27 5.50
C ARG A 39 6.26 -10.34 4.58
N CYS A 40 7.01 -9.92 3.55
CA CYS A 40 7.74 -10.86 2.68
C CYS A 40 8.81 -11.63 3.46
N TRP A 41 9.54 -10.94 4.34
CA TRP A 41 10.57 -11.56 5.19
C TRP A 41 9.96 -12.55 6.19
N GLU A 42 8.86 -12.17 6.84
CA GLU A 42 8.08 -13.02 7.74
C GLU A 42 7.58 -14.28 7.03
N TYR A 43 7.12 -14.17 5.78
CA TYR A 43 6.70 -15.32 4.98
C TYR A 43 7.84 -16.31 4.70
N LEU A 44 9.06 -15.81 4.48
CA LEU A 44 10.23 -16.64 4.15
C LEU A 44 10.94 -17.22 5.38
N PHE A 45 11.11 -16.42 6.44
CA PHE A 45 11.97 -16.73 7.58
C PHE A 45 11.24 -16.75 8.93
N GLY A 46 9.92 -16.53 8.91
CA GLY A 46 9.09 -16.50 10.11
C GLY A 46 9.20 -15.22 10.94
N THR A 47 8.35 -15.12 11.97
CA THR A 47 8.19 -13.93 12.81
C THR A 47 9.40 -13.60 13.68
N LYS A 48 10.21 -14.60 14.05
CA LYS A 48 11.31 -14.42 15.00
C LYS A 48 12.46 -13.57 14.46
N THR A 49 12.58 -13.45 13.14
CA THR A 49 13.70 -12.75 12.48
C THR A 49 13.34 -11.31 12.05
N ILE A 50 12.13 -10.83 12.37
CA ILE A 50 11.68 -9.47 12.05
C ILE A 50 12.63 -8.36 12.57
N PRO A 51 13.16 -8.44 13.82
CA PRO A 51 14.07 -7.41 14.30
C PRO A 51 15.35 -7.29 13.45
N ILE A 52 15.85 -8.42 12.93
CA ILE A 52 17.04 -8.46 12.07
C ILE A 52 16.75 -7.74 10.76
N TYR A 53 15.59 -8.00 10.15
CA TYR A 53 15.14 -7.30 8.95
C TYR A 53 15.05 -5.78 9.16
N ARG A 54 14.48 -5.33 10.28
CA ARG A 54 14.36 -3.89 10.59
C ARG A 54 15.71 -3.20 10.70
N ILE A 55 16.68 -3.84 11.36
CA ILE A 55 18.05 -3.32 11.44
C ILE A 55 18.68 -3.24 10.05
N GLY A 56 18.57 -4.30 9.25
CA GLY A 56 19.06 -4.31 7.86
C GLY A 56 18.44 -3.22 7.00
N TYR A 57 17.13 -3.00 7.11
CA TYR A 57 16.42 -1.95 6.39
C TYR A 57 16.94 -0.55 6.73
N ILE A 58 17.18 -0.26 8.02
CA ILE A 58 17.72 1.03 8.45
C ILE A 58 19.14 1.24 7.91
N ILE A 59 19.97 0.20 7.89
CA ILE A 59 21.34 0.26 7.34
C ILE A 59 21.28 0.58 5.83
N ILE A 60 20.41 -0.10 5.08
CA ILE A 60 20.23 0.16 3.64
C ILE A 60 19.77 1.60 3.43
N LEU A 61 18.79 2.07 4.22
CA LEU A 61 18.27 3.43 4.11
C LEU A 61 19.33 4.49 4.41
N ALA A 62 20.18 4.27 5.43
CA ALA A 62 21.31 5.15 5.73
C ALA A 62 22.34 5.14 4.59
N SER A 63 22.56 4.00 3.95
CA SER A 63 23.48 3.88 2.82
C SER A 63 22.97 4.50 1.52
N ALA A 64 21.64 4.67 1.37
CA ALA A 64 21.01 5.13 0.14
C ALA A 64 21.46 6.55 -0.28
N VAL A 65 21.88 7.39 0.67
CA VAL A 65 22.37 8.76 0.41
C VAL A 65 23.69 8.77 -0.37
N PHE A 66 24.46 7.67 -0.32
CA PHE A 66 25.73 7.53 -1.03
C PHE A 66 25.59 6.91 -2.43
N LEU A 67 24.42 6.40 -2.78
CA LEU A 67 24.16 5.76 -4.07
C LEU A 67 23.77 6.79 -5.12
N LYS A 68 24.20 6.56 -6.37
CA LYS A 68 23.78 7.40 -7.50
C LYS A 68 22.28 7.23 -7.75
N LEU A 69 21.60 8.34 -7.95
CA LEU A 69 20.16 8.37 -8.19
C LEU A 69 19.73 7.46 -9.34
N GLU A 70 20.46 7.50 -10.47
CA GLU A 70 20.19 6.65 -11.63
C GLU A 70 20.28 5.15 -11.29
N ALA A 71 21.28 4.75 -10.51
CA ALA A 71 21.42 3.36 -10.07
C ALA A 71 20.27 2.92 -9.16
N ILE A 72 19.79 3.82 -8.29
CA ILE A 72 18.63 3.55 -7.43
C ILE A 72 17.38 3.31 -8.28
N TRP A 73 17.12 4.16 -9.28
CA TRP A 73 15.97 4.00 -10.17
C TRP A 73 16.06 2.72 -11.00
N SER A 74 17.22 2.44 -11.60
CA SER A 74 17.40 1.21 -12.38
C SER A 74 17.22 -0.04 -11.52
N LEU A 75 17.77 -0.06 -10.30
CA LEU A 75 17.57 -1.18 -9.38
C LEU A 75 16.10 -1.32 -9.01
N ALA A 76 15.42 -0.22 -8.67
CA ALA A 76 14.00 -0.22 -8.32
C ALA A 76 13.13 -0.76 -9.46
N ASP A 77 13.37 -0.35 -10.70
CA ASP A 77 12.59 -0.81 -11.85
C ASP A 77 12.79 -2.31 -12.11
N ILE A 78 14.02 -2.81 -11.99
CA ILE A 78 14.32 -4.24 -12.15
C ILE A 78 13.62 -5.07 -11.07
N VAL A 79 13.78 -4.71 -9.79
CA VAL A 79 13.18 -5.49 -8.69
C VAL A 79 11.65 -5.40 -8.69
N ASN A 80 11.08 -4.25 -9.04
CA ASN A 80 9.63 -4.09 -9.18
C ASN A 80 9.11 -4.91 -10.36
N GLY A 81 9.82 -4.94 -11.48
CA GLY A 81 9.49 -5.81 -12.61
C GLY A 81 9.51 -7.29 -12.22
N LEU A 82 10.58 -7.74 -11.55
CA LEU A 82 10.70 -9.12 -11.07
C LEU A 82 9.61 -9.51 -10.07
N MET A 83 9.15 -8.57 -9.23
CA MET A 83 8.02 -8.79 -8.32
C MET A 83 6.67 -8.81 -9.06
N ALA A 84 6.49 -7.91 -10.02
CA ALA A 84 5.23 -7.77 -10.75
C ALA A 84 4.93 -8.97 -11.66
N ILE A 85 5.94 -9.52 -12.34
CA ILE A 85 5.77 -10.65 -13.27
C ILE A 85 5.04 -11.85 -12.63
N PRO A 86 5.53 -12.47 -11.53
CA PRO A 86 4.85 -13.62 -10.93
C PRO A 86 3.47 -13.24 -10.36
N ASN A 87 3.32 -12.04 -9.81
CA ASN A 87 2.05 -11.56 -9.28
C ASN A 87 0.98 -11.45 -10.38
N LEU A 88 1.31 -10.83 -11.52
CA LEU A 88 0.40 -10.68 -12.65
C LEU A 88 0.03 -12.05 -13.26
N ILE A 89 0.98 -12.98 -13.39
CA ILE A 89 0.70 -14.33 -13.87
C ILE A 89 -0.30 -15.04 -12.93
N ALA A 90 -0.07 -14.98 -11.61
CA ALA A 90 -0.96 -15.57 -10.63
C ALA A 90 -2.36 -14.91 -10.66
N LEU A 91 -2.43 -13.58 -10.77
CA LEU A 91 -3.69 -12.85 -10.86
C LEU A 91 -4.51 -13.24 -12.09
N LEU A 92 -3.85 -13.38 -13.26
CA LEU A 92 -4.50 -13.83 -14.48
C LEU A 92 -5.03 -15.27 -14.35
N GLY A 93 -4.22 -16.18 -13.80
CA GLY A 93 -4.64 -17.57 -13.55
C GLY A 93 -5.77 -17.70 -12.52
N LEU A 94 -5.77 -16.86 -11.48
CA LEU A 94 -6.77 -16.86 -10.41
C LEU A 94 -7.98 -15.96 -10.70
N SER A 95 -8.00 -15.25 -11.82
CA SER A 95 -9.07 -14.31 -12.18
C SER A 95 -10.47 -14.94 -12.06
N GLY A 96 -10.64 -16.18 -12.54
CA GLY A 96 -11.89 -16.94 -12.42
C GLY A 96 -12.31 -17.21 -10.97
N VAL A 97 -11.35 -17.55 -10.10
CA VAL A 97 -11.58 -17.76 -8.65
C VAL A 97 -12.01 -16.45 -7.99
N ILE A 98 -11.28 -15.37 -8.25
CA ILE A 98 -11.57 -14.04 -7.69
C ILE A 98 -12.98 -13.59 -8.09
N THR A 99 -13.39 -13.75 -9.36
CA THR A 99 -14.74 -13.36 -9.78
C THR A 99 -15.83 -14.17 -9.06
N THR A 100 -15.59 -15.46 -8.83
CA THR A 100 -16.55 -16.35 -8.14
C THR A 100 -16.69 -15.98 -6.67
N GLU A 101 -15.56 -15.80 -5.96
CA GLU A 101 -15.56 -15.38 -4.56
C GLU A 101 -16.13 -13.98 -4.37
N THR A 102 -15.85 -13.05 -5.31
CA THR A 102 -16.45 -11.71 -5.31
C THR A 102 -17.98 -11.78 -5.41
N LYS A 103 -18.51 -12.58 -6.34
CA LYS A 103 -19.97 -12.79 -6.47
C LYS A 103 -20.57 -13.39 -5.20
N LYS A 104 -19.93 -14.40 -4.61
CA LYS A 104 -20.37 -15.00 -3.33
C LYS A 104 -20.40 -13.97 -2.21
N TYR A 105 -19.37 -13.14 -2.08
CA TYR A 105 -19.29 -12.09 -1.07
C TYR A 105 -20.44 -11.08 -1.19
N PHE A 106 -20.71 -10.58 -2.40
CA PHE A 106 -21.82 -9.66 -2.63
C PHE A 106 -23.19 -10.30 -2.39
N ASN A 107 -23.38 -11.56 -2.78
CA ASN A 107 -24.61 -12.30 -2.47
C ASN A 107 -24.82 -12.48 -0.96
N HIS A 108 -23.75 -12.71 -0.20
CA HIS A 108 -23.84 -12.79 1.26
C HIS A 108 -24.21 -11.43 1.88
N LEU A 109 -23.63 -10.33 1.37
CA LEU A 109 -23.96 -8.99 1.84
C LEU A 109 -25.43 -8.62 1.60
N THR A 110 -26.00 -8.94 0.43
CA THR A 110 -27.41 -8.64 0.13
C THR A 110 -28.36 -9.39 1.07
N ILE A 111 -28.08 -10.67 1.35
CA ILE A 111 -28.86 -11.46 2.31
C ILE A 111 -28.76 -10.87 3.72
N ARG A 112 -27.55 -10.50 4.16
CA ARG A 112 -27.31 -9.90 5.48
C ARG A 112 -28.09 -8.60 5.63
N ASP A 113 -28.06 -7.74 4.62
CA ASP A 113 -28.69 -6.42 4.66
C ASP A 113 -30.22 -6.54 4.62
N ALA A 114 -30.78 -7.50 3.86
CA ALA A 114 -32.20 -7.83 3.88
C ALA A 114 -32.67 -8.32 5.26
N LYS A 115 -31.90 -9.21 5.90
CA LYS A 115 -32.17 -9.69 7.27
C LYS A 115 -32.11 -8.55 8.29
N LEU A 116 -31.11 -7.67 8.18
CA LEU A 116 -30.98 -6.49 9.05
C LEU A 116 -32.17 -5.53 8.90
N LYS A 117 -32.63 -5.29 7.66
CA LYS A 117 -33.80 -4.45 7.39
C LYS A 117 -35.07 -5.05 7.98
N ALA A 118 -35.30 -6.35 7.81
CA ALA A 118 -36.42 -7.07 8.38
C ALA A 118 -36.39 -7.08 9.93
N TYR A 119 -35.20 -7.30 10.53
CA TYR A 119 -35.01 -7.24 11.98
C TYR A 119 -35.33 -5.85 12.54
N LYS A 120 -34.78 -4.78 11.92
CA LYS A 120 -35.06 -3.39 12.33
C LYS A 120 -36.55 -3.06 12.23
N ALA A 121 -37.21 -3.46 11.14
CA ALA A 121 -38.65 -3.25 10.95
C ALA A 121 -39.48 -3.94 12.04
N ARG A 122 -39.19 -5.21 12.36
CA ARG A 122 -39.87 -5.95 13.44
C ARG A 122 -39.64 -5.31 14.81
N ARG A 123 -38.41 -4.88 15.10
CA ARG A 123 -38.07 -4.24 16.38
C ARG A 123 -38.75 -2.88 16.56
N LEU A 124 -38.86 -2.10 15.50
CA LEU A 124 -39.60 -0.83 15.52
C LEU A 124 -41.10 -1.06 15.74
N ALA A 125 -41.70 -2.03 15.04
CA ALA A 125 -43.10 -2.41 15.23
C ALA A 125 -43.39 -2.87 16.67
N SER A 126 -42.46 -3.61 17.31
CA SER A 126 -42.61 -4.04 18.70
C SER A 126 -42.52 -2.92 19.73
N LYS A 127 -41.86 -1.80 19.41
CA LYS A 127 -41.74 -0.63 20.30
C LYS A 127 -42.89 0.37 20.16
N ALA A 128 -43.67 0.27 19.08
CA ALA A 128 -44.79 1.15 18.78
C ALA A 128 -46.13 0.64 19.34
N LYS A 129 -46.14 -0.55 19.97
CA LYS A 129 -47.26 -1.17 20.65
C LYS A 129 -47.03 -1.12 22.15
#